data_AF-A0A6M3IY57-F1
#
_entry.id   AF-A0A6M3IY57-F1
#
_cell.length_a   1.000
_cell.length_b   1.000
_cell.length_c   1.000
_cell.angle_alpha   90.00
_cell.angle_beta   90.00
_cell.angle_gamma   90.00
#
_symmetry.space_group_name_H-M   'P 1'
#
loop_
_entity.id
_entity.type
_entity.pdbx_description
1 polymer ?
#
loop_
_entity_poly.entity_id
_entity_poly.type
_entity_poly.pdbx_seq_one_letter_code
_entity_poly.pdbx_strand_id
1 'polypeptide(L)'
;MAETPLLDKIKERMSNFKDISDFEDLYSESPKIHTNSIIHQMLVVHRNYVIEHIKLPIRHHLYTIAFGVCSWWVKLKCLLDLFRIIKKYPNPTKENTRYRNTHVTIDIVGRFNNFHNNTARDKLFNAAYPLITDEFEHDGYYAALRDWWVEEIIKEILAGRWLPRPEGWPQPKYWKEPQPYGGEHSIVYKLQRKRKEILELIGGNDV
;
A
#
# COMPACT_ATOMS: atom_id res chain seq x y z
N MET A 1 17.04 -14.59 31.94
CA MET A 1 17.06 -13.51 30.92
C MET A 1 16.38 -12.32 31.56
N ALA A 2 17.15 -11.28 31.88
CA ALA A 2 16.56 -10.05 32.43
C ALA A 2 15.78 -9.36 31.31
N GLU A 3 14.47 -9.22 31.47
CA GLU A 3 13.65 -8.42 30.55
C GLU A 3 14.18 -6.98 30.57
N THR A 4 14.35 -6.40 29.38
CA THR A 4 14.92 -5.06 29.22
C THR A 4 14.02 -4.01 29.86
N PRO A 5 14.55 -3.09 30.70
CA PRO A 5 13.76 -2.07 31.42
C PRO A 5 12.96 -1.12 30.51
N LEU A 6 13.25 -1.11 29.21
CA LEU A 6 12.47 -0.39 28.20
C LEU A 6 11.11 -1.07 27.92
N LEU A 7 11.06 -2.40 27.92
CA LEU A 7 9.85 -3.16 27.62
C LEU A 7 8.83 -3.05 28.75
N ASP A 8 9.30 -3.03 30.00
CA ASP A 8 8.44 -2.87 31.18
C ASP A 8 7.88 -1.45 31.26
N LYS A 9 8.69 -0.43 30.93
CA LYS A 9 8.21 0.95 30.80
C LYS A 9 7.17 1.12 29.69
N ILE A 10 7.29 0.37 28.60
CA ILE A 10 6.30 0.39 27.51
C ILE A 10 5.02 -0.32 27.96
N LYS A 11 5.11 -1.49 28.60
CA LYS A 11 3.96 -2.23 29.13
C LYS A 11 3.21 -1.43 30.22
N GLU A 12 3.93 -0.78 31.13
CA GLU A 12 3.38 0.08 32.18
C GLU A 12 2.66 1.30 31.58
N ARG A 13 3.25 1.93 30.55
CA ARG A 13 2.58 3.02 29.82
C ARG A 13 1.32 2.53 29.13
N MET A 14 1.36 1.37 28.48
CA MET A 14 0.21 0.81 27.78
C MET A 14 -0.90 0.33 28.74
N SER A 15 -0.56 -0.10 29.95
CA SER A 15 -1.57 -0.51 30.96
C SER A 15 -2.27 0.66 31.64
N ASN A 16 -1.66 1.85 31.62
CA ASN A 16 -2.21 3.06 32.23
C ASN A 16 -3.06 3.90 31.26
N PHE A 17 -3.14 3.54 29.98
CA PHE A 17 -4.09 4.17 29.04
C PHE A 17 -5.51 3.68 29.34
N LYS A 18 -6.24 4.42 30.18
CA LYS A 18 -7.63 4.08 30.55
C LYS A 18 -8.70 5.01 29.99
N ASP A 19 -8.37 6.18 29.44
CA ASP A 19 -9.40 6.98 28.77
C ASP A 19 -8.82 8.00 27.78
N ILE A 20 -9.63 8.34 26.77
CA ILE A 20 -9.31 9.26 25.66
C ILE A 20 -9.07 10.71 26.15
N SER A 21 -9.45 11.03 27.38
CA SER A 21 -9.28 12.36 27.98
C SER A 21 -7.82 12.75 28.24
N ASP A 22 -6.91 11.79 28.40
CA ASP A 22 -5.48 12.07 28.65
C ASP A 22 -4.74 12.55 27.39
N PHE A 23 -5.40 12.51 26.24
CA PHE A 23 -4.85 13.08 25.01
C PHE A 23 -4.85 14.61 25.09
N GLU A 24 -5.90 15.27 25.59
CA GLU A 24 -6.10 16.74 25.47
C GLU A 24 -5.00 17.58 26.14
N ASP A 25 -4.44 17.12 27.26
CA ASP A 25 -3.40 17.85 27.99
C ASP A 25 -2.01 17.81 27.32
N LEU A 26 -1.79 16.89 26.36
CA LEU A 26 -0.54 16.84 25.58
C LEU A 26 -0.53 17.77 24.35
N TYR A 27 -1.65 18.44 24.03
CA TYR A 27 -1.83 19.21 22.78
C TYR A 27 -1.62 20.72 22.91
N SER A 28 -1.33 21.26 24.09
CA SER A 28 -1.29 22.72 24.30
C SER A 28 0.03 23.41 23.89
N GLU A 29 1.12 22.70 23.60
CA GLU A 29 2.45 23.34 23.49
C GLU A 29 3.29 23.10 22.20
N SER A 30 2.74 22.62 21.06
CA SER A 30 3.56 22.59 19.82
C SER A 30 2.81 22.73 18.49
N PRO A 31 3.08 23.78 17.68
CA PRO A 31 2.44 24.01 16.38
C PRO A 31 2.79 22.96 15.30
N LYS A 32 3.81 22.11 15.51
CA LYS A 32 4.23 21.09 14.51
C LYS A 32 3.45 19.77 14.58
N ILE A 33 2.56 19.58 15.55
CA ILE A 33 1.78 18.34 15.73
C ILE A 33 0.41 18.40 15.02
N HIS A 34 -0.03 19.58 14.59
CA HIS A 34 -1.36 19.80 14.03
C HIS A 34 -1.59 19.09 12.68
N THR A 35 -0.57 18.95 11.84
CA THR A 35 -0.65 18.18 10.57
C THR A 35 -0.76 16.67 10.79
N ASN A 36 -0.08 16.12 11.82
CA ASN A 36 -0.21 14.70 12.17
C ASN A 36 -1.59 14.38 12.75
N SER A 37 -2.23 15.32 13.45
CA SER A 37 -3.61 15.20 13.94
C SER A 37 -4.62 15.13 12.80
N ILE A 38 -4.55 16.03 11.82
CA ILE A 38 -5.48 16.06 10.69
C ILE A 38 -5.28 14.83 9.79
N ILE A 39 -4.04 14.46 9.48
CA ILE A 39 -3.76 13.27 8.66
C ILE A 39 -4.21 11.99 9.40
N HIS A 40 -3.97 11.88 10.71
CA HIS A 40 -4.44 10.75 11.49
C HIS A 40 -5.97 10.71 11.55
N GLN A 41 -6.64 11.84 11.75
CA GLN A 41 -8.10 11.93 11.72
C GLN A 41 -8.65 11.57 10.33
N MET A 42 -8.04 12.04 9.25
CA MET A 42 -8.44 11.68 7.88
C MET A 42 -8.22 10.19 7.60
N LEU A 43 -7.08 9.62 8.00
CA LEU A 43 -6.80 8.18 7.83
C LEU A 43 -7.74 7.31 8.67
N VAL A 44 -8.08 7.74 9.89
CA VAL A 44 -9.04 7.04 10.76
C VAL A 44 -10.46 7.16 10.20
N VAL A 45 -10.88 8.34 9.76
CA VAL A 45 -12.19 8.58 9.13
C VAL A 45 -12.31 7.80 7.83
N HIS A 46 -11.29 7.82 6.97
CA HIS A 46 -11.30 7.10 5.69
C HIS A 46 -11.22 5.59 5.89
N ARG A 47 -10.39 5.11 6.83
CA ARG A 47 -10.37 3.70 7.25
C ARG A 47 -11.73 3.28 7.78
N ASN A 48 -12.38 4.09 8.60
CA ASN A 48 -13.69 3.78 9.16
C ASN A 48 -14.76 3.84 8.08
N TYR A 49 -14.69 4.77 7.12
CA TYR A 49 -15.59 4.81 5.96
C TYR A 49 -15.47 3.55 5.10
N VAL A 50 -14.25 3.17 4.71
CA VAL A 50 -14.00 1.93 3.96
C VAL A 50 -14.43 0.71 4.78
N ILE A 51 -14.18 0.70 6.09
CA ILE A 51 -14.61 -0.40 6.96
C ILE A 51 -16.13 -0.45 7.05
N GLU A 52 -16.82 0.65 7.30
CA GLU A 52 -18.25 0.70 7.62
C GLU A 52 -19.15 0.68 6.40
N HIS A 53 -18.71 1.28 5.28
CA HIS A 53 -19.56 1.48 4.10
C HIS A 53 -19.17 0.55 2.94
N ILE A 54 -17.99 -0.06 2.99
CA ILE A 54 -17.53 -1.01 1.97
C ILE A 54 -17.34 -2.41 2.60
N LYS A 55 -16.43 -2.55 3.57
CA LYS A 55 -16.05 -3.88 4.10
C LYS A 55 -17.10 -4.49 5.02
N LEU A 56 -17.78 -3.72 5.87
CA LEU A 56 -18.82 -4.22 6.78
C LEU A 56 -20.04 -4.69 6.00
N PRO A 57 -20.56 -3.94 5.01
CA PRO A 57 -21.68 -4.39 4.20
C PRO A 57 -21.31 -5.65 3.42
N ILE A 58 -20.11 -5.69 2.82
CA ILE A 58 -19.61 -6.89 2.12
C ILE A 58 -19.44 -8.06 3.09
N ARG A 59 -18.80 -7.86 4.25
CA ARG A 59 -18.57 -8.92 5.25
C ARG A 59 -19.88 -9.41 5.85
N HIS A 60 -20.80 -8.51 6.20
CA HIS A 60 -22.13 -8.84 6.67
C HIS A 60 -22.88 -9.64 5.60
N HIS A 61 -22.87 -9.20 4.34
CA HIS A 61 -23.48 -9.94 3.23
C HIS A 61 -22.84 -11.31 3.03
N LEU A 62 -21.51 -11.43 3.09
CA LEU A 62 -20.80 -12.70 2.99
C LEU A 62 -21.11 -13.64 4.18
N TYR A 63 -21.17 -13.13 5.41
CA TYR A 63 -21.58 -13.91 6.59
C TYR A 63 -23.05 -14.32 6.52
N THR A 64 -23.95 -13.45 6.06
CA THR A 64 -25.36 -13.78 5.84
C THR A 64 -25.53 -14.84 4.75
N ILE A 65 -24.72 -14.80 3.68
CA ILE A 65 -24.70 -15.82 2.62
C ILE A 65 -24.14 -17.16 3.15
N ALA A 66 -23.01 -17.13 3.86
CA ALA A 66 -22.27 -18.31 4.30
C ALA A 66 -22.87 -19.02 5.52
N PHE A 67 -23.43 -18.27 6.49
CA PHE A 67 -23.83 -18.81 7.80
C PHE A 67 -25.26 -18.42 8.24
N GLY A 68 -25.96 -17.57 7.50
CA GLY A 68 -27.31 -17.14 7.85
C GLY A 68 -28.41 -18.12 7.44
N VAL A 69 -29.39 -18.33 8.32
CA VAL A 69 -30.73 -18.93 8.03
C VAL A 69 -31.61 -17.93 7.27
N CYS A 70 -31.04 -17.21 6.31
CA CYS A 70 -31.77 -16.25 5.49
C CYS A 70 -32.40 -16.98 4.30
N SER A 71 -33.58 -16.51 3.89
CA SER A 71 -34.24 -17.03 2.69
C SER A 71 -33.33 -16.89 1.48
N TRP A 72 -33.44 -17.84 0.56
CA TRP A 72 -32.62 -17.87 -0.65
C TRP A 72 -32.71 -16.57 -1.47
N TRP A 73 -33.85 -15.87 -1.42
CA TRP A 73 -34.07 -14.57 -2.06
C TRP A 73 -33.15 -13.46 -1.54
N VAL A 74 -32.86 -13.43 -0.23
CA VAL A 74 -31.95 -12.45 0.35
C VAL A 74 -30.51 -12.72 -0.11
N LYS A 75 -30.11 -14.00 -0.16
CA LYS A 75 -28.80 -14.40 -0.70
C LYS A 75 -28.67 -14.03 -2.18
N LEU A 76 -29.72 -14.24 -2.98
CA LEU A 76 -29.75 -13.85 -4.38
C LEU A 76 -29.65 -12.32 -4.55
N LYS A 77 -30.41 -11.54 -3.76
CA LYS A 77 -30.33 -10.07 -3.80
C LYS A 77 -28.93 -9.56 -3.44
N CYS A 78 -28.32 -10.11 -2.38
CA CYS A 78 -26.95 -9.75 -1.98
C CYS A 78 -25.93 -10.08 -3.08
N LEU A 79 -26.06 -11.23 -3.74
CA LEU A 79 -25.24 -11.59 -4.90
C LEU A 79 -25.45 -10.63 -6.08
N LEU A 80 -26.69 -10.24 -6.37
CA LEU A 80 -27.00 -9.29 -7.43
C LEU A 80 -26.45 -7.89 -7.14
N ASP A 81 -26.53 -7.42 -5.91
CA ASP A 81 -26.00 -6.10 -5.52
C ASP A 81 -24.46 -6.10 -5.51
N LEU A 82 -23.81 -7.17 -5.08
CA LEU A 82 -22.37 -7.36 -5.25
C LEU A 82 -21.99 -7.35 -6.75
N PHE A 83 -22.73 -8.08 -7.59
CA PHE A 83 -22.53 -8.06 -9.04
C PHE A 83 -22.72 -6.68 -9.66
N ARG A 84 -23.70 -5.89 -9.18
CA ARG A 84 -23.92 -4.51 -9.63
C ARG A 84 -22.78 -3.60 -9.25
N ILE A 85 -22.25 -3.70 -8.03
CA ILE A 85 -21.08 -2.94 -7.59
C ILE A 85 -19.86 -3.31 -8.46
N ILE A 86 -19.59 -4.60 -8.64
CA ILE A 86 -18.47 -5.07 -9.47
C ILE A 86 -18.62 -4.61 -10.94
N LYS A 87 -19.83 -4.65 -11.50
CA LYS A 87 -20.07 -4.16 -12.87
C LYS A 87 -19.99 -2.63 -12.99
N LYS A 88 -20.30 -1.90 -11.92
CA LYS A 88 -20.28 -0.43 -11.90
C LYS A 88 -18.84 0.11 -11.83
N TYR A 89 -17.92 -0.62 -11.21
CA TYR A 89 -16.52 -0.24 -11.07
C TYR A 89 -15.65 -1.24 -11.86
N PRO A 90 -15.52 -1.06 -13.19
CA PRO A 90 -14.62 -1.91 -13.97
C PRO A 90 -13.20 -1.78 -13.43
N ASN A 91 -12.40 -2.85 -13.57
CA ASN A 91 -10.98 -2.78 -13.20
C ASN A 91 -10.32 -1.56 -13.87
N PRO A 92 -9.38 -0.88 -13.20
CA PRO A 92 -8.68 0.24 -13.78
C PRO A 92 -7.86 -0.23 -14.99
N THR A 93 -8.12 0.38 -16.14
CA THR A 93 -7.42 0.23 -17.41
C THR A 93 -6.93 1.58 -17.88
N LYS A 94 -6.03 1.63 -18.87
CA LYS A 94 -5.53 2.92 -19.38
C LYS A 94 -6.62 3.75 -20.05
N GLU A 95 -7.66 3.10 -20.59
CA GLU A 95 -8.78 3.72 -21.28
C GLU A 95 -9.78 4.34 -20.32
N ASN A 96 -9.89 3.84 -19.08
CA ASN A 96 -10.84 4.32 -18.07
C ASN A 96 -10.19 5.08 -16.90
N THR A 97 -8.88 5.30 -16.94
CA THR A 97 -8.12 6.09 -15.96
C THR A 97 -7.55 7.36 -16.61
N ARG A 98 -7.49 8.45 -15.85
CA ARG A 98 -7.10 9.79 -16.28
C ARG A 98 -5.62 10.10 -16.00
N TYR A 99 -5.07 9.68 -14.87
CA TYR A 99 -3.73 10.13 -14.48
C TYR A 99 -2.59 9.32 -15.09
N ARG A 100 -1.54 10.02 -15.53
CA ARG A 100 -0.37 9.40 -16.16
C ARG A 100 0.37 8.43 -15.24
N ASN A 101 0.53 8.77 -13.96
CA ASN A 101 1.22 7.90 -13.00
C ASN A 101 0.39 6.64 -12.66
N THR A 102 -0.93 6.71 -12.77
CA THR A 102 -1.82 5.54 -12.74
C THR A 102 -1.53 4.62 -13.93
N HIS A 103 -1.39 5.17 -15.14
CA HIS A 103 -1.03 4.36 -16.33
C HIS A 103 0.34 3.68 -16.17
N VAL A 104 1.31 4.36 -15.56
CA VAL A 104 2.62 3.76 -15.24
C VAL A 104 2.47 2.60 -14.26
N THR A 105 1.60 2.74 -13.25
CA THR A 105 1.31 1.67 -12.29
C THR A 105 0.66 0.47 -12.98
N ILE A 106 -0.33 0.69 -13.86
CA ILE A 106 -0.95 -0.37 -14.66
C ILE A 106 0.11 -1.11 -15.49
N ASP A 107 1.04 -0.39 -16.11
CA ASP A 107 2.14 -1.00 -16.88
C ASP A 107 3.11 -1.81 -16.02
N ILE A 108 3.44 -1.33 -14.82
CA ILE A 108 4.29 -2.05 -13.86
C ILE A 108 3.61 -3.36 -13.46
N VAL A 109 2.32 -3.32 -13.13
CA VAL A 109 1.53 -4.50 -12.76
C VAL A 109 1.43 -5.48 -13.94
N GLY A 110 1.20 -4.98 -15.15
CA GLY A 110 1.21 -5.82 -16.36
C GLY A 110 2.54 -6.56 -16.55
N ARG A 111 3.67 -5.87 -16.38
CA ARG A 111 5.00 -6.51 -16.41
C ARG A 111 5.20 -7.50 -15.26
N PHE A 112 4.77 -7.14 -14.05
CA PHE A 112 4.86 -8.03 -12.89
C PHE A 112 4.10 -9.34 -13.14
N ASN A 113 2.86 -9.27 -13.63
CA ASN A 113 2.04 -10.44 -13.93
C ASN A 113 2.61 -11.30 -15.07
N ASN A 114 3.32 -10.69 -16.03
CA ASN A 114 4.02 -11.43 -17.08
C ASN A 114 5.22 -12.23 -16.53
N PHE A 115 5.89 -11.72 -15.49
CA PHE A 115 7.02 -12.40 -14.86
C PHE A 115 6.58 -13.36 -13.74
N HIS A 116 5.53 -13.03 -13.03
CA HIS A 116 5.03 -13.83 -11.92
C HIS A 116 4.29 -15.08 -12.41
N ASN A 117 4.61 -16.25 -11.89
CA ASN A 117 3.92 -17.51 -12.23
C ASN A 117 3.52 -18.33 -10.99
N ASN A 118 3.41 -17.71 -9.82
CA ASN A 118 2.91 -18.37 -8.62
C ASN A 118 1.40 -18.18 -8.50
N THR A 119 0.64 -19.20 -8.90
CA THR A 119 -0.84 -19.16 -8.95
C THR A 119 -1.52 -18.84 -7.63
N ALA A 120 -0.91 -19.20 -6.49
CA ALA A 120 -1.46 -18.91 -5.16
C ALA A 120 -1.32 -17.42 -4.80
N ARG A 121 -0.20 -16.80 -5.17
CA ARG A 121 0.08 -15.37 -4.89
C ARG A 121 -0.54 -14.45 -5.94
N ASP A 122 -0.66 -14.92 -7.18
CA ASP A 122 -1.26 -14.19 -8.29
C ASP A 122 -2.66 -13.67 -7.95
N LYS A 123 -3.51 -14.50 -7.32
CA LYS A 123 -4.85 -14.09 -6.88
C LYS A 123 -4.83 -12.92 -5.88
N LEU A 124 -3.87 -12.91 -4.95
CA LEU A 124 -3.75 -11.84 -3.97
C LEU A 124 -3.34 -10.52 -4.65
N PHE A 125 -2.32 -10.58 -5.49
CA PHE A 125 -1.82 -9.40 -6.21
C PHE A 125 -2.84 -8.86 -7.20
N ASN A 126 -3.50 -9.72 -7.97
CA ASN A 126 -4.56 -9.34 -8.91
C ASN A 126 -5.81 -8.78 -8.22
N ALA A 127 -6.02 -9.07 -6.94
CA ALA A 127 -7.06 -8.42 -6.14
C ALA A 127 -6.60 -7.08 -5.53
N ALA A 128 -5.35 -7.00 -5.08
CA ALA A 128 -4.81 -5.82 -4.41
C ALA A 128 -4.49 -4.67 -5.37
N TYR A 129 -3.90 -4.95 -6.53
CA TYR A 129 -3.46 -3.91 -7.46
C TYR A 129 -4.59 -3.04 -8.01
N PRO A 130 -5.75 -3.60 -8.42
CA PRO A 130 -6.89 -2.79 -8.83
C PRO A 130 -7.33 -1.81 -7.73
N LEU A 131 -7.45 -2.28 -6.48
CA LEU A 131 -7.86 -1.44 -5.34
C LEU A 131 -6.90 -0.28 -5.11
N ILE A 132 -5.59 -0.55 -5.11
CA ILE A 132 -4.57 0.48 -4.91
C ILE A 132 -4.55 1.48 -6.08
N THR A 133 -4.68 0.98 -7.31
CA THR A 133 -4.69 1.80 -8.52
C THR A 133 -5.93 2.70 -8.56
N ASP A 134 -7.08 2.15 -8.19
CA ASP A 134 -8.35 2.87 -8.08
C ASP A 134 -8.29 3.98 -7.02
N GLU A 135 -7.71 3.70 -5.84
CA GLU A 135 -7.51 4.70 -4.79
C GLU A 135 -6.65 5.87 -5.27
N PHE A 136 -5.54 5.58 -5.96
CA PHE A 136 -4.68 6.61 -6.53
C PHE A 136 -5.31 7.37 -7.70
N GLU A 137 -6.29 6.78 -8.36
CA GLU A 137 -7.01 7.42 -9.45
C GLU A 137 -8.14 8.32 -8.95
N HIS A 138 -8.76 7.96 -7.83
CA HIS A 138 -9.90 8.69 -7.28
C HIS A 138 -9.49 9.79 -6.29
N ASP A 139 -8.41 9.59 -5.52
CA ASP A 139 -7.99 10.52 -4.49
C ASP A 139 -6.61 11.12 -4.79
N GLY A 140 -6.60 12.42 -5.09
CA GLY A 140 -5.38 13.18 -5.37
C GLY A 140 -4.41 13.24 -4.18
N TYR A 141 -4.90 13.12 -2.94
CA TYR A 141 -4.03 13.06 -1.76
C TYR A 141 -3.21 11.77 -1.76
N TYR A 142 -3.85 10.61 -1.96
CA TYR A 142 -3.13 9.33 -2.01
C TYR A 142 -2.26 9.21 -3.26
N ALA A 143 -2.66 9.81 -4.38
CA ALA A 143 -1.81 9.92 -5.56
C ALA A 143 -0.50 10.68 -5.25
N ALA A 144 -0.60 11.83 -4.57
CA ALA A 144 0.57 12.61 -4.16
C ALA A 144 1.44 11.86 -3.14
N LEU A 145 0.82 11.15 -2.19
CA LEU A 145 1.54 10.35 -1.20
C LEU A 145 2.32 9.20 -1.84
N ARG A 146 1.74 8.52 -2.85
CA ARG A 146 2.44 7.52 -3.65
C ARG A 146 3.66 8.12 -4.33
N ASP A 147 3.50 9.25 -4.99
CA ASP A 147 4.57 9.88 -5.76
C ASP A 147 5.71 10.33 -4.84
N TRP A 148 5.38 10.94 -3.70
CA TRP A 148 6.36 11.23 -2.63
C TRP A 148 7.06 9.97 -2.12
N TRP A 149 6.34 8.87 -1.90
CA TRP A 149 6.94 7.62 -1.44
C TRP A 149 7.93 7.04 -2.47
N VAL A 150 7.64 7.16 -3.77
CA VAL A 150 8.57 6.79 -4.84
C VAL A 150 9.82 7.68 -4.81
N GLU A 151 9.68 8.98 -4.58
CA GLU A 151 10.82 9.90 -4.42
C GLU A 151 11.72 9.49 -3.23
N GLU A 152 11.12 9.16 -2.08
CA GLU A 152 11.87 8.70 -0.90
C GLU A 152 12.61 7.39 -1.17
N ILE A 153 11.99 6.43 -1.87
CA ILE A 153 12.68 5.19 -2.29
C ILE A 153 13.89 5.52 -3.17
N ILE A 154 13.76 6.46 -4.12
CA ILE A 154 14.87 6.87 -4.98
C ILE A 154 16.00 7.49 -4.15
N LYS A 155 15.67 8.36 -3.17
CA LYS A 155 16.67 8.93 -2.25
C LYS A 155 17.40 7.84 -1.46
N GLU A 156 16.69 6.85 -0.93
CA GLU A 156 17.29 5.71 -0.22
C GLU A 156 18.17 4.84 -1.12
N ILE A 157 17.80 4.65 -2.39
CA ILE A 157 18.62 3.97 -3.40
C ILE A 157 19.91 4.74 -3.64
N LEU A 158 19.81 6.04 -3.92
CA LEU A 158 20.97 6.90 -4.19
C LEU A 158 21.87 7.03 -2.96
N ALA A 159 21.30 7.08 -1.76
CA ALA A 159 22.07 7.07 -0.51
C ALA A 159 22.84 5.75 -0.27
N GLY A 160 22.54 4.68 -1.02
CA GLY A 160 23.16 3.37 -0.86
C GLY A 160 22.52 2.51 0.24
N ARG A 161 21.41 2.95 0.83
CA ARG A 161 20.71 2.24 1.92
C ARG A 161 19.75 1.18 1.41
N TRP A 162 19.21 1.36 0.20
CA TRP A 162 18.35 0.37 -0.45
C TRP A 162 19.18 -0.61 -1.29
N LEU A 163 19.29 -1.86 -0.87
CA LEU A 163 20.13 -2.85 -1.55
C LEU A 163 19.48 -3.36 -2.86
N PRO A 164 20.28 -3.66 -3.90
CA PRO A 164 19.76 -4.37 -5.06
C PRO A 164 19.31 -5.77 -4.64
N ARG A 165 18.29 -6.31 -5.32
CA ARG A 165 17.90 -7.71 -5.14
C ARG A 165 19.09 -8.63 -5.44
N PRO A 166 19.25 -9.76 -4.74
CA PRO A 166 20.32 -10.70 -5.01
C PRO A 166 20.26 -11.23 -6.45
N GLU A 167 21.41 -11.63 -6.98
CA GLU A 167 21.50 -12.21 -8.32
C GLU A 167 20.67 -13.50 -8.42
N GLY A 168 19.90 -13.63 -9.51
CA GLY A 168 19.01 -14.77 -9.72
C GLY A 168 17.75 -14.77 -8.83
N TRP A 169 17.47 -13.70 -8.06
CA TRP A 169 16.24 -13.54 -7.28
C TRP A 169 15.23 -12.55 -7.89
N PRO A 170 13.91 -12.82 -7.83
CA PRO A 170 13.23 -13.96 -7.17
C PRO A 170 13.53 -15.32 -7.81
N GLN A 171 13.23 -16.42 -7.09
CA GLN A 171 13.53 -17.78 -7.55
C GLN A 171 12.95 -18.05 -8.95
N PRO A 172 13.74 -18.57 -9.91
CA PRO A 172 13.29 -18.81 -11.29
C PRO A 172 12.05 -19.70 -11.41
N LYS A 173 11.83 -20.60 -10.44
CA LYS A 173 10.62 -21.44 -10.37
C LYS A 173 9.34 -20.60 -10.34
N TYR A 174 9.39 -19.44 -9.68
CA TYR A 174 8.27 -18.54 -9.44
C TYR A 174 8.42 -17.17 -10.13
N TRP A 175 9.39 -17.05 -11.06
CA TRP A 175 9.72 -15.80 -11.72
C TRP A 175 10.31 -16.05 -13.12
N LYS A 176 9.70 -15.45 -14.15
CA LYS A 176 9.99 -15.65 -15.58
C LYS A 176 10.68 -14.45 -16.24
N GLU A 177 11.22 -13.52 -15.48
CA GLU A 177 12.02 -12.43 -16.05
C GLU A 177 13.24 -12.98 -16.80
N PRO A 178 13.58 -12.44 -17.99
CA PRO A 178 14.77 -12.87 -18.72
C PRO A 178 16.05 -12.70 -17.89
N GLN A 179 16.86 -13.75 -17.81
CA GLN A 179 18.16 -13.73 -17.15
C GLN A 179 19.23 -13.08 -18.06
N PRO A 180 20.27 -12.45 -17.49
CA PRO A 180 20.54 -12.36 -16.05
C PRO A 180 19.78 -11.21 -15.37
N TYR A 181 19.33 -11.42 -14.14
CA TYR A 181 18.64 -10.41 -13.33
C TYR A 181 19.08 -10.37 -11.87
N GLY A 182 18.84 -9.23 -11.21
CA GLY A 182 19.34 -8.97 -9.86
C GLY A 182 20.84 -8.67 -9.84
N GLY A 183 21.42 -8.58 -8.65
CA GLY A 183 22.84 -8.27 -8.46
C GLY A 183 23.27 -7.03 -9.25
N GLU A 184 24.34 -7.18 -10.04
CA GLU A 184 24.86 -6.12 -10.90
C GLU A 184 23.95 -5.74 -12.08
N HIS A 185 23.03 -6.63 -12.47
CA HIS A 185 22.08 -6.38 -13.54
C HIS A 185 20.84 -5.60 -13.07
N SER A 186 20.63 -5.51 -11.74
CA SER A 186 19.54 -4.73 -11.13
C SER A 186 19.65 -3.24 -11.44
N ILE A 187 18.50 -2.59 -11.70
CA ILE A 187 18.46 -1.13 -11.86
C ILE A 187 18.97 -0.40 -10.62
N VAL A 188 18.69 -0.93 -9.42
CA VAL A 188 19.17 -0.36 -8.15
C VAL A 188 20.71 -0.32 -8.11
N TYR A 189 21.37 -1.41 -8.50
CA TYR A 189 22.82 -1.48 -8.56
C TYR A 189 23.39 -0.48 -9.58
N LYS A 190 22.77 -0.41 -10.77
CA LYS A 190 23.18 0.52 -11.83
C LYS A 190 23.06 1.98 -11.39
N LEU A 191 21.99 2.33 -10.69
CA LEU A 191 21.80 3.67 -10.12
C LEU A 191 22.87 3.98 -9.06
N GLN A 192 23.13 3.04 -8.15
CA GLN A 192 24.16 3.21 -7.11
C GLN A 192 25.57 3.36 -7.69
N ARG A 193 25.91 2.59 -8.73
CA ARG A 193 27.19 2.71 -9.45
C ARG A 193 27.38 4.10 -10.06
N LYS A 194 26.29 4.73 -10.51
CA LYS A 194 26.28 6.07 -11.10
C LYS A 194 25.88 7.17 -10.10
N ARG A 195 25.83 6.87 -8.80
CA ARG A 195 25.34 7.80 -7.77
C ARG A 195 25.95 9.19 -7.91
N LYS A 196 27.28 9.28 -8.03
CA LYS A 196 27.98 10.57 -8.09
C LYS A 196 27.54 11.42 -9.28
N GLU A 197 27.52 10.82 -10.48
CA GLU A 197 27.03 11.48 -11.71
C GLU A 197 25.58 11.94 -11.56
N ILE A 198 24.72 11.09 -10.97
CA ILE A 198 23.31 11.42 -10.77
C ILE A 198 23.14 12.58 -9.78
N LEU A 199 23.86 12.57 -8.66
CA LEU A 199 23.81 13.62 -7.65
C LEU A 199 24.29 14.97 -8.20
N GLU A 200 25.36 14.97 -9.00
CA GLU A 200 25.85 16.15 -9.71
C GLU A 200 24.78 16.72 -10.67
N LEU A 201 24.08 15.85 -11.40
CA LEU A 201 23.03 16.26 -12.34
C LEU A 201 21.80 16.87 -11.67
N ILE A 202 21.39 16.36 -10.52
CA ILE A 202 20.20 16.84 -9.81
C ILE A 202 20.50 18.03 -8.87
N GLY A 203 21.76 18.50 -8.82
CA GLY A 203 22.18 19.60 -7.95
C GLY A 203 22.15 19.25 -6.45
N GLY A 204 22.17 17.96 -6.11
CA GLY A 204 22.08 17.48 -4.73
C GLY A 204 23.45 17.23 -4.14
N ASN A 205 24.01 18.20 -3.41
CA ASN A 205 25.22 17.98 -2.61
C ASN A 205 24.94 17.23 -1.29
N ASP A 206 23.66 17.12 -0.88
CA ASP A 206 23.27 16.74 0.48
C ASP A 206 22.26 15.56 0.55
N VAL A 207 22.44 14.50 -0.26
CA VAL A 207 21.65 13.24 -0.16
C VAL A 207 22.48 12.06 0.34
#